data_AF-A0A447P5A9-F1
#
_entry.id   AF-A0A447P5A9-F1
#
_cell.length_a   1.000
_cell.length_b   1.000
_cell.length_c   1.000
_cell.angle_alpha   90.00
_cell.angle_beta   90.00
_cell.angle_gamma   90.00
#
_symmetry.space_group_name_H-M   'P 1'
#
loop_
_entity.id
_entity.type
_entity.pdbx_description
1 polymer ?
#
loop_
_entity_poly.entity_id
_entity_poly.type
_entity_poly.pdbx_seq_one_letter_code
_entity_poly.pdbx_strand_id
1 'polypeptide(L)'
;MNKVVHFLLTLLIMFAVSIAPAQALLKGGTWQELNSTTGAVNGTAPLADGATIPLYQGSMLLDPTKTYDIEFTAMPRDFSADASSTSMRAVNSTDTEGDLFTDPPSIAWENQEPPTMSLVWADAATPDTPLSPQPILNQTFCAQNLAGRQLVAWAQVEDETNVPALWLYTRTGVPNNAVIPLLSPKVTLNIKPAVSDPVSVSGDHIDANFAASKVKAGGEHYPHCLHQSL
;
A
#
# COMPACT_ATOMS: atom_id res chain seq x y z
N MET A 1 49.24 -25.28 66.43
CA MET A 1 49.26 -24.18 65.44
C MET A 1 49.20 -24.65 63.97
N ASN A 2 49.75 -25.81 63.56
CA ASN A 2 49.81 -26.19 62.14
C ASN A 2 48.49 -26.57 61.47
N LYS A 3 47.53 -27.19 62.17
CA LYS A 3 46.28 -27.69 61.54
C LYS A 3 45.32 -26.57 61.15
N VAL A 4 45.26 -25.49 61.95
CA VAL A 4 44.40 -24.33 61.69
C VAL A 4 44.96 -23.47 60.55
N VAL A 5 46.29 -23.32 60.47
CA VAL A 5 46.96 -22.62 59.37
C VAL A 5 46.81 -23.39 58.07
N HIS A 6 46.93 -24.73 58.08
CA HIS A 6 46.64 -25.53 56.89
C HIS A 6 45.19 -25.43 56.45
N PHE A 7 44.23 -25.43 57.39
CA PHE A 7 42.82 -25.30 57.05
C PHE A 7 42.49 -23.94 56.42
N LEU A 8 43.06 -22.86 56.96
CA LEU A 8 42.94 -21.51 56.40
C LEU A 8 43.62 -21.40 55.02
N LEU A 9 44.77 -22.04 54.83
CA LEU A 9 45.48 -22.05 53.55
C LEU A 9 44.70 -22.83 52.48
N THR A 10 44.10 -23.97 52.84
CA THR A 10 43.23 -24.73 51.93
C THR A 10 41.95 -23.97 51.58
N LEU A 11 41.38 -23.23 52.53
CA LEU A 11 40.20 -22.41 52.29
C LEU A 11 40.52 -21.23 51.35
N LEU A 12 41.68 -20.60 51.52
CA LEU A 12 42.13 -19.48 50.68
C LEU A 12 42.44 -19.91 49.24
N ILE A 13 43.01 -21.11 49.05
CA ILE A 13 43.25 -21.69 47.71
C ILE A 13 41.92 -22.04 47.03
N MET A 14 40.94 -22.61 47.75
CA MET A 14 39.62 -22.88 47.18
C MET A 14 38.86 -21.59 46.83
N PHE A 15 39.00 -20.52 47.62
CA PHE A 15 38.37 -19.23 47.33
C PHE A 15 39.01 -18.50 46.14
N ALA A 16 40.32 -18.69 45.91
CA ALA A 16 41.04 -18.11 44.77
C ALA A 16 40.75 -18.83 43.44
N VAL A 17 40.38 -20.12 43.45
CA VAL A 17 40.01 -20.88 42.25
C VAL A 17 38.56 -20.60 41.80
N SER A 18 37.72 -20.06 42.69
CA SER A 18 36.34 -19.64 42.37
C SER A 18 36.20 -18.24 41.73
N ILE A 19 37.31 -17.56 41.42
CA ILE A 19 37.31 -16.23 40.77
C ILE A 19 37.87 -16.26 39.35
N ALA A 20 37.85 -17.42 38.68
CA ALA A 20 37.84 -17.41 37.23
C ALA A 20 36.45 -16.95 36.79
N PRO A 21 36.29 -15.92 35.93
CA PRO A 21 35.07 -15.86 35.16
C PRO A 21 35.06 -17.18 34.40
N ALA A 22 33.99 -17.95 34.51
CA ALA A 22 33.72 -18.96 33.51
C ALA A 22 33.71 -18.20 32.18
N GLN A 23 34.83 -18.24 31.45
CA GLN A 23 34.82 -17.94 30.04
C GLN A 23 34.08 -19.12 29.42
N ALA A 24 32.77 -19.06 29.56
CA ALA A 24 31.88 -19.72 28.66
C ALA A 24 32.29 -19.15 27.30
N LEU A 25 33.04 -19.95 26.55
CA LEU A 25 33.18 -19.86 25.11
C LEU A 25 31.79 -20.16 24.52
N LEU A 26 30.84 -19.31 24.85
CA LEU A 26 29.61 -19.17 24.12
C LEU A 26 30.01 -18.32 22.94
N LYS A 27 29.82 -18.86 21.73
CA LYS A 27 29.41 -18.06 20.57
C LYS A 27 28.13 -17.32 20.98
N GLY A 28 28.28 -16.30 21.80
CA GLY A 28 27.21 -15.45 22.29
C GLY A 28 27.07 -14.35 21.27
N GLY A 29 26.06 -14.47 20.41
CA GLY A 29 25.46 -13.29 19.81
C GLY A 29 25.17 -12.33 20.96
N THR A 30 25.69 -11.11 20.83
CA THR A 30 25.39 -9.98 21.69
C THR A 30 23.87 -9.92 21.86
N TRP A 31 23.38 -10.16 23.07
CA TRP A 31 22.01 -9.86 23.40
C TRP A 31 21.81 -8.35 23.23
N GLN A 32 21.04 -7.98 22.21
CA GLN A 32 20.59 -6.62 22.01
C GLN A 32 19.65 -6.24 23.15
N GLU A 33 19.92 -5.11 23.78
CA GLU A 33 18.93 -4.42 24.58
C GLU A 33 17.85 -3.91 23.61
N LEU A 34 16.59 -4.31 23.84
CA LEU A 34 15.47 -3.77 23.08
C LEU A 34 15.42 -2.26 23.39
N ASN A 35 15.86 -1.44 22.43
CA ASN A 35 15.91 0.02 22.44
C ASN A 35 17.25 0.71 22.81
N SER A 36 18.39 0.01 22.91
CA SER A 36 19.69 0.71 22.97
C SER A 36 20.32 0.85 21.58
N THR A 37 20.50 2.10 21.16
CA THR A 37 21.19 2.45 19.92
C THR A 37 22.65 2.05 20.04
N THR A 38 23.01 0.92 19.46
CA THR A 38 24.41 0.53 19.23
C THR A 38 25.01 1.53 18.25
N GLY A 39 25.63 2.59 18.77
CA GLY A 39 26.55 3.42 18.00
C GLY A 39 27.65 2.52 17.42
N ALA A 40 27.87 2.65 16.11
CA ALA A 40 28.95 2.02 15.32
C ALA A 40 28.76 0.58 14.81
N VAL A 41 27.59 0.26 14.26
CA VAL A 41 27.60 -0.48 12.98
C VAL A 41 27.49 0.60 11.91
N ASN A 42 28.52 0.79 11.07
CA ASN A 42 28.35 1.60 9.87
C ASN A 42 27.24 0.94 9.06
N GLY A 43 26.06 1.56 9.02
CA GLY A 43 24.94 1.04 8.24
C GLY A 43 25.26 1.12 6.76
N THR A 44 24.66 0.22 5.99
CA THR A 44 24.63 0.30 4.53
C THR A 44 23.92 1.57 4.09
N ALA A 45 24.23 2.07 2.89
CA ALA A 45 23.40 3.11 2.29
C ALA A 45 21.94 2.61 2.23
N PRO A 46 20.93 3.49 2.44
CA PRO A 46 19.55 3.07 2.40
C PRO A 46 19.23 2.27 1.15
N LEU A 47 18.64 1.08 1.32
CA LEU A 47 18.06 0.33 0.22
C LEU A 47 16.55 0.20 0.41
N ALA A 48 15.82 0.49 -0.66
CA ALA A 48 14.40 0.18 -0.77
C ALA A 48 14.10 -0.20 -2.21
N ASP A 49 13.10 -1.06 -2.40
CA ASP A 49 12.60 -1.42 -3.74
C ASP A 49 12.05 -0.19 -4.47
N GLY A 50 11.61 0.82 -3.71
CA GLY A 50 11.23 2.13 -4.21
C GLY A 50 10.33 2.86 -3.22
N ALA A 51 9.60 3.86 -3.71
CA ALA A 51 8.53 4.48 -2.94
C ALA A 51 7.32 4.76 -3.83
N THR A 52 6.14 4.74 -3.21
CA THR A 52 4.86 4.86 -3.91
C THR A 52 4.16 6.14 -3.52
N ILE A 53 3.54 6.80 -4.51
CA ILE A 53 2.54 7.83 -4.24
C ILE A 53 1.26 7.12 -3.77
N PRO A 54 0.81 7.33 -2.52
CA PRO A 54 -0.41 6.70 -2.02
C PRO A 54 -1.64 7.21 -2.77
N LEU A 55 -2.59 6.30 -3.00
CA LEU A 55 -3.93 6.63 -3.49
C LEU A 55 -4.93 6.59 -2.34
N TYR A 56 -5.92 7.47 -2.41
CA TYR A 56 -6.99 7.57 -1.44
C TYR A 56 -8.35 7.54 -2.12
N GLN A 57 -9.36 7.03 -1.40
CA GLN A 57 -10.77 7.32 -1.66
C GLN A 57 -11.30 8.14 -0.47
N GLY A 58 -11.56 9.42 -0.69
CA GLY A 58 -11.77 10.37 0.40
C GLY A 58 -10.54 10.44 1.31
N SER A 59 -10.66 9.98 2.55
CA SER A 59 -9.55 9.88 3.52
C SER A 59 -9.00 8.46 3.67
N MET A 60 -9.58 7.47 3.01
CA MET A 60 -9.18 6.07 3.14
C MET A 60 -8.00 5.78 2.22
N LEU A 61 -6.85 5.41 2.79
CA LEU A 61 -5.70 4.92 2.04
C LEU A 61 -6.04 3.60 1.35
N LEU A 62 -5.76 3.54 0.05
CA LEU A 62 -5.93 2.35 -0.77
C LEU A 62 -4.62 1.56 -0.85
N ASP A 63 -4.71 0.29 -0.51
CA ASP A 63 -3.66 -0.71 -0.55
C ASP A 63 -3.65 -1.36 -1.95
N PRO A 64 -2.57 -1.22 -2.74
CA PRO A 64 -2.53 -1.76 -4.09
C PRO A 64 -2.62 -3.29 -4.18
N THR A 65 -2.43 -3.99 -3.06
CA THR A 65 -2.56 -5.45 -3.01
C THR A 65 -4.01 -5.92 -2.85
N LYS A 66 -4.96 -4.99 -2.69
CA LYS A 66 -6.38 -5.28 -2.45
C LYS A 66 -7.26 -4.79 -3.59
N THR A 67 -8.44 -5.39 -3.68
CA THR A 67 -9.54 -4.90 -4.53
C THR A 67 -10.57 -4.20 -3.66
N TYR A 68 -11.07 -3.06 -4.11
CA TYR A 68 -12.07 -2.26 -3.40
C TYR A 68 -13.39 -2.25 -4.15
N ASP A 69 -14.48 -2.55 -3.46
CA ASP A 69 -15.84 -2.39 -4.00
C ASP A 69 -16.27 -0.92 -3.92
N ILE A 70 -16.56 -0.33 -5.07
CA ILE A 70 -16.91 1.07 -5.22
C ILE A 70 -18.37 1.16 -5.66
N GLU A 71 -19.14 2.05 -5.00
CA GLU A 71 -20.51 2.32 -5.42
C GLU A 71 -20.55 2.89 -6.84
N PHE A 72 -21.52 2.47 -7.65
CA PHE A 72 -21.68 2.98 -9.02
C PHE A 72 -21.97 4.49 -9.07
N THR A 73 -22.44 5.06 -7.96
CA THR A 73 -22.69 6.50 -7.78
C THR A 73 -21.45 7.29 -7.35
N ALA A 74 -20.34 6.62 -7.00
CA ALA A 74 -19.09 7.32 -6.71
C ALA A 74 -18.56 8.04 -7.95
N MET A 75 -17.77 9.08 -7.72
CA MET A 75 -17.17 9.89 -8.76
C MET A 75 -15.65 9.76 -8.76
N PRO A 76 -14.97 9.88 -9.91
CA PRO A 76 -13.51 9.83 -9.94
C PRO A 76 -12.83 10.91 -9.09
N ARG A 77 -13.48 12.08 -8.86
CA ARG A 77 -12.98 13.12 -7.94
C ARG A 77 -12.92 12.68 -6.47
N ASP A 78 -13.64 11.62 -6.10
CA ASP A 78 -13.60 11.07 -4.75
C ASP A 78 -12.27 10.35 -4.49
N PHE A 79 -11.46 10.17 -5.53
CA PHE A 79 -10.12 9.60 -5.45
C PHE A 79 -9.07 10.68 -5.57
N SER A 80 -7.98 10.52 -4.82
CA SER A 80 -6.84 11.42 -4.87
C SER A 80 -5.52 10.67 -4.74
N ALA A 81 -4.44 11.33 -5.11
CA ALA A 81 -3.08 10.90 -4.87
C ALA A 81 -2.33 12.03 -4.16
N ASP A 82 -1.36 11.69 -3.32
CA ASP A 82 -0.61 12.67 -2.54
C ASP A 82 0.89 12.40 -2.65
N ALA A 83 1.55 13.19 -3.50
CA ALA A 83 2.99 13.12 -3.70
C ALA A 83 3.77 13.91 -2.64
N SER A 84 3.16 14.50 -1.61
CA SER A 84 3.92 15.18 -0.56
C SER A 84 4.88 14.21 0.14
N SER A 85 6.09 14.69 0.44
CA SER A 85 7.14 13.91 1.12
C SER A 85 6.66 13.21 2.41
N THR A 86 5.69 13.81 3.11
CA THR A 86 5.09 13.27 4.34
C THR A 86 4.09 12.14 4.12
N SER A 87 3.56 12.00 2.91
CA SER A 87 2.57 11.00 2.53
C SER A 87 3.17 9.81 1.77
N MET A 88 4.31 10.03 1.11
CA MET A 88 5.05 8.99 0.39
C MET A 88 5.33 7.76 1.28
N ARG A 89 5.27 6.57 0.68
CA ARG A 89 5.53 5.31 1.38
C ARG A 89 6.71 4.59 0.75
N ALA A 90 7.71 4.23 1.56
CA ALA A 90 8.78 3.35 1.12
C ALA A 90 8.23 1.93 0.95
N VAL A 91 8.63 1.27 -0.13
CA VAL A 91 8.44 -0.17 -0.34
C VAL A 91 9.79 -0.81 -0.11
N ASN A 92 9.88 -1.61 0.94
CA ASN A 92 11.11 -2.32 1.28
C ASN A 92 10.82 -3.77 1.65
N SER A 93 10.37 -4.53 0.66
CA SER A 93 10.02 -5.95 0.82
C SER A 93 11.26 -6.86 0.82
N THR A 94 12.38 -6.39 0.28
CA THR A 94 13.61 -7.15 0.09
C THR A 94 14.66 -6.94 1.19
N ASP A 95 14.53 -5.91 2.03
CA ASP A 95 15.51 -5.64 3.09
C ASP A 95 15.53 -6.74 4.15
N THR A 96 16.67 -7.41 4.17
CA THR A 96 17.01 -8.51 5.06
C THR A 96 18.03 -8.08 6.12
N GLU A 97 18.60 -6.88 5.98
CA GLU A 97 19.68 -6.33 6.80
C GLU A 97 19.13 -5.44 7.94
N GLY A 98 17.88 -5.00 7.84
CA GLY A 98 17.15 -4.37 8.93
C GLY A 98 17.57 -2.91 9.12
N ASP A 99 17.77 -2.19 8.02
CA ASP A 99 18.01 -0.75 8.09
C ASP A 99 16.81 -0.08 8.80
N LEU A 100 17.10 0.55 9.93
CA LEU A 100 16.07 1.22 10.73
C LEU A 100 15.68 2.52 10.04
N PHE A 101 14.56 2.47 9.31
CA PHE A 101 13.87 3.69 8.91
C PHE A 101 13.35 4.42 10.14
N THR A 102 13.24 5.75 10.01
CA THR A 102 12.26 6.46 10.84
C THR A 102 10.89 5.85 10.56
N ASP A 103 10.01 5.77 11.57
CA ASP A 103 8.61 5.37 11.35
C ASP A 103 7.73 6.64 11.44
N PRO A 104 7.23 7.19 10.32
CA PRO A 104 7.40 6.73 8.93
C PRO A 104 8.77 7.11 8.31
N PRO A 105 9.20 6.42 7.23
CA PRO A 105 10.49 6.66 6.57
C PRO A 105 10.59 8.09 6.06
N SER A 106 11.77 8.69 6.21
CA SER A 106 12.02 10.05 5.73
C SER A 106 12.34 10.02 4.24
N ILE A 107 11.39 10.48 3.44
CA ILE A 107 11.50 10.57 1.98
C ILE A 107 11.46 12.05 1.59
N ALA A 108 12.21 12.47 0.58
CA ALA A 108 12.11 13.81 0.03
C ALA A 108 12.34 13.84 -1.48
N TRP A 109 11.56 14.66 -2.18
CA TRP A 109 11.86 15.02 -3.56
C TRP A 109 13.09 15.90 -3.66
N GLU A 110 13.77 15.81 -4.79
CA GLU A 110 14.81 16.74 -5.19
C GLU A 110 14.28 18.18 -5.10
N ASN A 111 15.07 19.06 -4.49
CA ASN A 111 14.69 20.46 -4.22
C ASN A 111 13.44 20.65 -3.34
N GLN A 112 12.94 19.59 -2.69
CA GLN A 112 11.72 19.60 -1.86
C GLN A 112 10.44 19.94 -2.62
N GLU A 113 10.44 19.80 -3.95
CA GLU A 113 9.30 20.10 -4.80
C GLU A 113 8.72 18.80 -5.37
N PRO A 114 7.50 18.39 -4.96
CA PRO A 114 6.85 17.21 -5.51
C PRO A 114 6.43 17.48 -6.97
N PRO A 115 6.46 16.46 -7.85
CA PRO A 115 6.02 16.61 -9.22
C PRO A 115 4.50 16.81 -9.29
N THR A 116 4.05 17.50 -10.35
CA THR A 116 2.63 17.51 -10.72
C THR A 116 2.20 16.12 -11.18
N MET A 117 1.05 15.67 -10.72
CA MET A 117 0.53 14.33 -11.01
C MET A 117 -0.97 14.38 -11.29
N SER A 118 -1.44 13.33 -11.94
CA SER A 118 -2.86 13.07 -12.17
C SER A 118 -3.20 11.61 -11.87
N LEU A 119 -4.49 11.34 -11.62
CA LEU A 119 -4.99 9.98 -11.55
C LEU A 119 -5.35 9.48 -12.94
N VAL A 120 -4.82 8.31 -13.28
CA VAL A 120 -5.05 7.65 -14.55
C VAL A 120 -5.79 6.34 -14.32
N TRP A 121 -6.75 6.07 -15.20
CA TRP A 121 -7.67 4.96 -15.13
C TRP A 121 -7.49 4.06 -16.35
N ALA A 122 -7.54 2.74 -16.15
CA ALA A 122 -7.59 1.71 -17.19
C ALA A 122 -8.62 0.63 -16.82
N ASP A 123 -9.00 -0.21 -17.78
CA ASP A 123 -9.69 -1.45 -17.46
C ASP A 123 -8.73 -2.41 -16.74
N ALA A 124 -9.22 -3.13 -15.73
CA ALA A 124 -8.42 -4.13 -15.04
C ALA A 124 -7.98 -5.30 -15.94
N ALA A 125 -8.72 -5.55 -17.03
CA ALA A 125 -8.34 -6.55 -18.03
C ALA A 125 -7.17 -6.10 -18.93
N THR A 126 -6.95 -4.79 -19.08
CA THR A 126 -5.86 -4.20 -19.86
C THR A 126 -5.22 -3.05 -19.08
N PRO A 127 -4.58 -3.35 -17.94
CA PRO A 127 -4.18 -2.33 -16.97
C PRO A 127 -3.13 -1.35 -17.52
N ASP A 128 -2.39 -1.73 -18.55
CA ASP A 128 -1.35 -0.91 -19.20
C ASP A 128 -1.88 -0.03 -20.34
N THR A 129 -3.17 -0.12 -20.66
CA THR A 129 -3.82 0.68 -21.69
C THR A 129 -4.79 1.66 -21.03
N PRO A 130 -4.40 2.94 -20.83
CA PRO A 130 -5.27 3.94 -20.25
C PRO A 130 -6.60 4.07 -21.01
N LEU A 131 -7.69 4.31 -20.28
CA LEU A 131 -8.97 4.66 -20.87
C LEU A 131 -8.83 5.90 -21.75
N SER A 132 -9.49 5.88 -22.91
CA SER A 132 -9.58 7.01 -23.82
C SER A 132 -11.05 7.24 -24.19
N PRO A 133 -11.68 8.33 -23.70
CA PRO A 133 -11.14 9.34 -22.78
C PRO A 133 -10.99 8.84 -21.34
N GLN A 134 -10.22 9.57 -20.52
CA GLN A 134 -10.19 9.39 -19.07
C GLN A 134 -11.54 9.78 -18.43
N PRO A 135 -11.93 9.16 -17.30
CA PRO A 135 -13.17 9.49 -16.60
C PRO A 135 -13.26 10.96 -16.20
N ILE A 136 -14.42 11.56 -16.44
CA ILE A 136 -14.77 12.92 -16.03
C ILE A 136 -14.94 12.95 -14.51
N LEU A 137 -14.12 13.77 -13.85
CA LEU A 137 -14.04 13.85 -12.39
C LEU A 137 -15.39 14.11 -11.70
N ASN A 138 -16.25 14.94 -12.30
CA ASN A 138 -17.51 15.39 -11.73
C ASN A 138 -18.74 14.59 -12.19
N GLN A 139 -18.55 13.39 -12.76
CA GLN A 139 -19.64 12.49 -13.12
C GLN A 139 -19.49 11.16 -12.38
N THR A 140 -20.61 10.52 -12.06
CA THR A 140 -20.58 9.19 -11.43
C THR A 140 -20.05 8.14 -12.40
N PHE A 141 -19.49 7.04 -11.89
CA PHE A 141 -19.09 5.93 -12.74
C PHE A 141 -20.26 5.39 -13.57
N CYS A 142 -21.47 5.34 -13.00
CA CYS A 142 -22.68 4.94 -13.72
C CYS A 142 -22.99 5.87 -14.90
N ALA A 143 -23.00 7.19 -14.68
CA ALA A 143 -23.29 8.17 -15.74
C ALA A 143 -22.30 8.10 -16.91
N GLN A 144 -21.13 7.52 -16.67
CA GLN A 144 -20.06 7.32 -17.64
C GLN A 144 -20.02 5.90 -18.23
N ASN A 145 -21.04 5.08 -18.00
CA ASN A 145 -21.12 3.67 -18.41
C ASN A 145 -19.96 2.80 -17.87
N LEU A 146 -19.53 3.09 -16.63
CA LEU A 146 -18.49 2.35 -15.93
C LEU A 146 -19.03 1.45 -14.81
N ALA A 147 -20.34 1.46 -14.55
CA ALA A 147 -20.97 0.56 -13.58
C ALA A 147 -20.80 -0.92 -13.99
N GLY A 148 -20.49 -1.78 -13.02
CA GLY A 148 -20.24 -3.21 -13.25
C GLY A 148 -18.88 -3.54 -13.86
N ARG A 149 -18.03 -2.54 -14.13
CA ARG A 149 -16.67 -2.76 -14.64
C ARG A 149 -15.67 -2.87 -13.50
N GLN A 150 -14.60 -3.60 -13.76
CA GLN A 150 -13.41 -3.58 -12.91
C GLN A 150 -12.37 -2.67 -13.54
N LEU A 151 -11.98 -1.64 -12.81
CA LEU A 151 -11.02 -0.63 -13.23
C LEU A 151 -9.73 -0.76 -12.42
N VAL A 152 -8.66 -0.17 -12.93
CA VAL A 152 -7.45 0.12 -12.17
C VAL A 152 -7.17 1.61 -12.20
N ALA A 153 -6.68 2.15 -11.08
CA ALA A 153 -6.26 3.54 -10.96
C ALA A 153 -4.84 3.64 -10.41
N TRP A 154 -4.06 4.60 -10.89
CA TRP A 154 -2.72 4.91 -10.37
C TRP A 154 -2.40 6.39 -10.53
N ALA A 155 -1.44 6.85 -9.72
CA ALA A 155 -0.86 8.18 -9.87
C ALA A 155 0.18 8.18 -10.99
N GLN A 156 0.01 9.08 -11.95
CA GLN A 156 0.96 9.31 -13.04
C GLN A 156 1.50 10.73 -12.94
N VAL A 157 2.82 10.88 -13.04
CA VAL A 157 3.47 12.19 -13.14
C VAL A 157 3.19 12.77 -14.52
N GLU A 158 2.80 14.04 -14.60
CA GLU A 158 2.41 14.66 -15.88
C GLU A 158 3.59 14.81 -16.86
N ASP A 159 4.78 15.13 -16.34
CA ASP A 159 6.03 15.17 -17.11
C ASP A 159 6.92 13.99 -16.76
N GLU A 160 6.70 12.87 -17.44
CA GLU A 160 7.52 11.65 -17.26
C GLU A 160 8.97 11.83 -17.73
N THR A 161 9.28 12.91 -18.45
CA THR A 161 10.65 13.18 -18.93
C THR A 161 11.51 13.91 -17.90
N ASN A 162 10.89 14.55 -16.91
CA ASN A 162 11.55 15.34 -15.89
C ASN A 162 11.00 15.07 -14.49
N VAL A 163 11.09 13.81 -14.06
CA VAL A 163 10.71 13.41 -12.70
C VAL A 163 11.86 13.75 -11.73
N PRO A 164 11.63 14.60 -10.70
CA PRO A 164 12.66 14.93 -9.72
C PRO A 164 13.11 13.68 -8.96
N ALA A 165 14.40 13.61 -8.62
CA ALA A 165 14.93 12.47 -7.89
C ALA A 165 14.24 12.29 -6.52
N LEU A 166 13.97 11.05 -6.13
CA LEU A 166 13.36 10.74 -4.84
C LEU A 166 14.40 10.16 -3.89
N TRP A 167 14.64 10.87 -2.79
CA TRP A 167 15.66 10.53 -1.80
C TRP A 167 15.05 9.83 -0.60
N LEU A 168 15.63 8.70 -0.22
CA LEU A 168 15.34 7.98 1.02
C LEU A 168 16.44 8.26 2.03
N TYR A 169 16.09 8.57 3.27
CA TYR A 169 17.02 8.85 4.35
C TYR A 169 16.93 7.79 5.45
N THR A 170 18.09 7.33 5.94
CA THR A 170 18.19 6.43 7.10
C THR A 170 18.93 7.09 8.25
N ARG A 171 18.73 6.55 9.47
CA ARG A 171 19.40 7.05 10.67
C ARG A 171 20.84 6.59 10.79
N THR A 172 21.16 5.42 10.25
CA THR A 172 22.42 4.70 10.48
C THR A 172 23.25 4.48 9.22
N GLY A 173 22.71 4.73 8.03
CA GLY A 173 23.38 4.45 6.77
C GLY A 173 24.54 5.40 6.46
N VAL A 174 25.55 4.91 5.74
CA VAL A 174 26.70 5.70 5.26
C VAL A 174 26.92 5.44 3.76
N PRO A 175 26.63 6.41 2.86
CA PRO A 175 25.94 7.67 3.12
C PRO A 175 24.51 7.46 3.67
N ASN A 176 23.99 8.45 4.38
CA ASN A 176 22.68 8.36 5.06
C ASN A 176 21.49 8.56 4.13
N ASN A 177 21.73 8.66 2.83
CA ASN A 177 20.72 8.87 1.82
C ASN A 177 21.05 8.09 0.54
N ALA A 178 20.01 7.74 -0.19
CA ALA A 178 20.10 7.11 -1.49
C ALA A 178 18.92 7.53 -2.36
N VAL A 179 19.13 7.60 -3.67
CA VAL A 179 18.04 7.78 -4.63
C VAL A 179 17.32 6.45 -4.79
N ILE A 180 16.00 6.48 -4.68
CA ILE A 180 15.13 5.32 -4.85
C ILE A 180 14.16 5.54 -6.02
N PRO A 181 13.76 4.48 -6.73
CA PRO A 181 12.81 4.63 -7.83
C PRO A 181 11.42 5.00 -7.31
N LEU A 182 10.72 5.84 -8.09
CA LEU A 182 9.29 6.06 -7.93
C LEU A 182 8.54 4.86 -8.52
N LEU A 183 7.69 4.24 -7.72
CA LEU A 183 6.81 3.16 -8.10
C LEU A 183 5.39 3.70 -8.28
N SER A 184 4.72 3.28 -9.35
CA SER A 184 3.32 3.64 -9.64
C SER A 184 2.45 2.39 -9.58
N PRO A 185 2.16 1.87 -8.37
CA PRO A 185 1.33 0.68 -8.23
C PRO A 185 -0.11 0.98 -8.63
N LYS A 186 -0.77 0.01 -9.25
CA LYS A 186 -2.15 0.11 -9.72
C LYS A 186 -3.10 -0.45 -8.68
N VAL A 187 -4.09 0.34 -8.26
CA VAL A 187 -5.14 -0.09 -7.33
C VAL A 187 -6.32 -0.61 -8.12
N THR A 188 -6.80 -1.82 -7.78
CA THR A 188 -7.95 -2.43 -8.46
C THR A 188 -9.26 -2.03 -7.79
N LEU A 189 -10.22 -1.55 -8.58
CA LEU A 189 -11.50 -1.02 -8.16
C LEU A 189 -12.63 -1.77 -8.86
N ASN A 190 -13.50 -2.41 -8.09
CA ASN A 190 -14.68 -3.09 -8.60
C ASN A 190 -15.87 -2.15 -8.51
N ILE A 191 -16.31 -1.59 -9.64
CA ILE A 191 -17.47 -0.71 -9.66
C ILE A 191 -18.73 -1.58 -9.62
N LYS A 192 -19.56 -1.41 -8.59
CA LYS A 192 -20.81 -2.16 -8.46
C LYS A 192 -21.69 -1.98 -9.72
N PRO A 193 -22.48 -2.99 -10.10
CA PRO A 193 -23.47 -2.81 -11.15
C PRO A 193 -24.52 -1.78 -10.70
N ALA A 194 -25.10 -1.06 -11.66
CA ALA A 194 -26.24 -0.21 -11.34
C ALA A 194 -27.44 -1.08 -10.97
N VAL A 195 -28.28 -0.58 -10.06
CA VAL A 195 -29.51 -1.27 -9.68
C VAL A 195 -30.55 -1.05 -10.78
N SER A 196 -31.02 -2.13 -11.40
CA SER A 196 -32.27 -2.14 -12.16
C SER A 196 -33.38 -2.62 -11.24
N ASP A 197 -34.49 -1.89 -11.13
CA ASP A 197 -35.70 -2.43 -10.49
C ASP A 197 -36.15 -3.67 -11.28
N PRO A 198 -36.47 -4.80 -10.62
CA PRO A 198 -36.96 -5.97 -11.32
C PRO A 198 -38.31 -5.67 -11.98
N VAL A 199 -38.39 -5.87 -13.30
CA VAL A 199 -39.66 -5.78 -14.04
C VAL A 199 -40.55 -6.95 -13.60
N SER A 200 -41.65 -6.64 -12.92
CA SER A 200 -42.68 -7.64 -12.62
C SER A 200 -43.46 -7.96 -13.90
N VAL A 201 -43.25 -9.17 -14.44
CA VAL A 201 -44.07 -9.69 -15.54
C VAL A 201 -45.32 -10.32 -14.93
N SER A 202 -46.46 -9.62 -14.99
CA SER A 202 -47.77 -10.20 -14.72
C SER A 202 -48.36 -10.71 -16.03
N GLY A 203 -48.57 -12.02 -16.14
CA GLY A 203 -49.25 -12.65 -17.26
C GLY A 203 -50.71 -12.90 -16.93
N ASP A 204 -51.62 -12.11 -17.50
CA ASP A 204 -53.05 -12.36 -17.38
C ASP A 204 -53.50 -13.32 -18.50
N HIS A 205 -54.09 -14.45 -18.09
CA HIS A 205 -54.77 -15.47 -18.89
C HIS A 205 -53.92 -16.44 -19.74
N ILE A 206 -53.97 -17.72 -19.36
CA ILE A 206 -53.75 -18.87 -20.26
C ILE A 206 -55.13 -19.25 -20.80
N ASP A 207 -55.34 -19.09 -22.11
CA ASP A 207 -56.51 -19.62 -22.80
C ASP A 207 -56.21 -21.07 -23.22
N ALA A 208 -56.98 -22.05 -22.72
CA ALA A 208 -56.70 -23.47 -22.89
C ALA A 208 -56.87 -23.98 -24.35
N ASN A 209 -57.40 -23.15 -25.26
CA ASN A 209 -57.63 -23.51 -26.66
C ASN A 209 -56.60 -22.94 -27.64
N PHE A 210 -55.70 -22.06 -27.20
CA PHE A 210 -54.65 -21.48 -28.03
C PHE A 210 -53.34 -21.49 -27.25
N ALA A 211 -52.38 -22.32 -27.65
CA ALA A 211 -51.04 -22.40 -27.05
C ALA A 211 -50.17 -21.17 -27.38
N ALA A 212 -50.68 -19.95 -27.16
CA ALA A 212 -49.98 -18.70 -27.41
C ALA A 212 -50.23 -17.72 -26.25
N SER A 213 -49.29 -17.64 -25.32
CA SER A 213 -49.24 -16.56 -24.34
C SER A 213 -48.85 -15.27 -25.06
N LYS A 214 -49.71 -14.25 -25.00
CA LYS A 214 -49.40 -12.92 -25.51
C LYS A 214 -48.58 -12.17 -24.46
N VAL A 215 -47.28 -12.47 -24.38
CA VAL A 215 -46.37 -11.70 -23.54
C VAL A 215 -46.13 -10.33 -24.18
N LYS A 216 -46.51 -9.25 -23.51
CA LYS A 216 -45.92 -7.93 -23.75
C LYS A 216 -44.69 -7.82 -22.85
N ALA A 217 -43.51 -8.12 -23.38
CA ALA A 217 -42.27 -7.68 -22.75
C ALA A 217 -42.16 -6.16 -22.95
N GLY A 218 -42.38 -5.38 -21.90
CA GLY A 218 -42.15 -3.94 -21.92
C GLY A 218 -40.66 -3.67 -21.79
N GLY A 219 -40.01 -3.36 -22.92
CA GLY A 219 -38.71 -2.66 -23.02
C GLY A 219 -37.48 -3.36 -22.43
N GLU A 220 -36.41 -3.48 -23.23
CA GLU A 220 -35.06 -3.72 -22.69
C GLU A 220 -34.71 -2.55 -21.76
N HIS A 221 -34.72 -2.82 -20.45
CA HIS A 221 -34.41 -1.84 -19.43
C HIS A 221 -32.89 -1.79 -19.26
N TYR A 222 -32.25 -0.79 -19.87
CA TYR A 222 -30.87 -0.45 -19.54
C TYR A 222 -30.77 -0.18 -18.03
N PRO A 223 -29.68 -0.61 -17.35
CA PRO A 223 -29.44 -0.26 -15.95
C PRO A 223 -29.64 1.25 -15.77
N HIS A 224 -30.67 1.66 -15.02
CA HIS A 224 -30.99 3.07 -14.87
C HIS A 224 -29.96 3.74 -13.95
N CYS A 225 -28.95 4.33 -14.56
CA CYS A 225 -28.17 5.41 -13.97
C CYS A 225 -29.06 6.65 -13.86
N LEU A 226 -30.02 6.63 -12.95
CA LEU A 226 -30.92 7.77 -12.72
C LEU A 226 -30.09 9.03 -12.45
N HIS A 227 -30.39 10.10 -13.19
CA HIS A 227 -29.83 11.43 -13.06
C HIS A 227 -29.84 11.89 -11.59
N GLN A 228 -28.71 11.74 -10.91
CA GLN A 228 -28.40 12.47 -9.67
C GLN A 228 -27.35 13.52 -10.01
N SER A 229 -27.76 14.49 -10.82
CA SER A 229 -27.10 15.77 -10.93
C SER A 229 -27.88 16.76 -10.07
N LEU A 230 -27.39 16.99 -8.85
CA LEU A 230 -27.69 18.17 -8.03
C LEU A 230 -26.37 18.73 -7.52
#